data_AF-A0A3B9IG35-F1
#
_entry.id   AF-A0A3B9IG35-F1
#
_cell.length_a   1.000
_cell.length_b   1.000
_cell.length_c   1.000
_cell.angle_alpha   90.00
_cell.angle_beta   90.00
_cell.angle_gamma   90.00
#
_symmetry.space_group_name_H-M   'P 1'
#
loop_
_entity.id
_entity.type
_entity.pdbx_description
1 polymer ?
#
loop_
_entity_poly.entity_id
_entity_poly.type
_entity_poly.pdbx_seq_one_letter_code
_entity_poly.pdbx_strand_id
1 'polypeptide(L)'
;MPDGHEPLRPEIGDLPRWRLDDLYAAPDDPAIDADVATARADAEAFATAHEGRLAELEPTALADAIETYERIEEAMGRIGSYIGLMHVTRLDQAEAGRRYQTVSEQLTEISSRLLFFVLEFNRLDDAALAAAYEAEPRLARY
;
A
#
# COMPACT_ATOMS: atom_id res chain seq x y z
N MET A 1 31.31 -7.91 52.21
CA MET A 1 30.16 -8.30 51.37
C MET A 1 30.08 -7.28 50.24
N PRO A 2 30.22 -7.70 48.98
CA PRO A 2 30.15 -6.83 47.80
C PRO A 2 28.68 -6.57 47.40
N ASP A 3 28.52 -5.71 46.38
CA ASP A 3 27.34 -5.47 45.53
C ASP A 3 26.69 -4.09 45.70
N GLY A 4 27.34 -3.10 45.09
CA GLY A 4 26.69 -1.88 44.61
C GLY A 4 26.96 -1.76 43.11
N HIS A 5 26.26 -2.56 42.30
CA HIS A 5 26.26 -2.38 40.85
C HIS A 5 25.75 -0.97 40.53
N GLU A 6 26.66 -0.07 40.20
CA GLU A 6 26.33 1.19 39.54
C GLU A 6 25.71 0.84 38.18
N PRO A 7 24.45 1.22 37.91
CA PRO A 7 23.86 0.93 36.62
C PRO A 7 24.60 1.77 35.59
N LEU A 8 25.45 1.11 34.80
CA LEU A 8 25.93 1.64 33.53
C LEU A 8 24.70 1.80 32.63
N ARG A 9 23.96 2.90 32.79
CA ARG A 9 23.09 3.40 31.74
C ARG A 9 24.05 3.91 30.68
N PRO A 10 24.22 3.24 29.53
CA PRO A 10 24.92 3.90 28.44
C PRO A 10 24.24 5.25 28.25
N GLU A 11 25.02 6.33 28.17
CA GLU A 11 24.51 7.58 27.59
C GLU A 11 24.18 7.24 26.14
N ILE A 12 22.95 6.74 25.94
CA ILE A 12 22.36 6.61 24.63
C ILE A 12 22.21 8.06 24.20
N GLY A 13 23.12 8.54 23.35
CA GLY A 13 22.97 9.82 22.66
C GLY A 13 21.67 9.86 21.87
N ASP A 14 21.48 10.86 21.01
CA ASP A 14 20.25 10.90 20.19
C ASP A 14 20.04 9.57 19.44
N LEU A 15 18.95 8.89 19.79
CA LEU A 15 18.59 7.61 19.18
C LEU A 15 18.36 7.83 17.68
N PRO A 16 18.84 6.90 16.82
CA PRO A 16 18.59 6.99 15.39
C PRO A 16 17.07 6.98 15.14
N ARG A 17 16.61 7.96 14.36
CA ARG A 17 15.22 8.06 13.90
C ARG A 17 15.14 7.68 12.44
N TRP A 18 14.04 7.05 12.06
CA TRP A 18 13.72 6.81 10.65
C TRP A 18 13.58 8.16 9.93
N ARG A 19 14.32 8.32 8.83
CA ARG A 19 14.10 9.41 7.88
C ARG A 19 12.99 9.01 6.93
N LEU A 20 11.94 9.82 6.86
CA LEU A 20 10.73 9.55 6.09
C LEU A 20 10.49 10.60 5.00
N ASP A 21 11.40 11.56 4.86
CA ASP A 21 11.30 12.69 3.94
C ASP A 21 11.39 12.27 2.46
N ASP A 22 11.90 11.07 2.19
CA ASP A 22 11.83 10.43 0.87
C ASP A 22 10.40 10.00 0.48
N LEU A 23 9.48 9.88 1.47
CA LEU A 23 8.08 9.49 1.24
C LEU A 23 7.15 10.71 1.27
N TYR A 24 7.20 11.48 2.36
CA TYR A 24 6.45 12.73 2.55
C TYR A 24 7.25 13.68 3.43
N ALA A 25 7.14 14.99 3.19
CA ALA A 25 7.97 15.98 3.84
C ALA A 25 7.65 16.16 5.34
N ALA A 26 6.38 15.96 5.72
CA ALA A 26 5.90 16.16 7.09
C ALA A 26 4.63 15.34 7.38
N PRO A 27 4.26 15.12 8.66
CA PRO A 27 3.05 14.37 9.02
C PRO A 27 1.73 14.96 8.49
N ASP A 28 1.73 16.27 8.27
CA ASP A 28 0.64 17.09 7.75
C ASP A 28 0.84 17.48 6.27
N ASP A 29 1.75 16.78 5.57
CA ASP A 29 2.00 17.02 4.15
C ASP A 29 0.70 16.80 3.35
N PRO A 30 0.19 17.84 2.65
CA PRO A 30 -1.04 17.73 1.88
C PRO A 30 -0.95 16.72 0.74
N ALA A 31 0.26 16.32 0.33
CA ALA A 31 0.46 15.25 -0.64
C ALA A 31 -0.09 13.91 -0.16
N ILE A 32 -0.16 13.67 1.16
CA ILE A 32 -0.76 12.44 1.71
C ILE A 32 -2.24 12.36 1.34
N ASP A 33 -2.99 13.45 1.58
CA ASP A 33 -4.43 13.47 1.28
C ASP A 33 -4.69 13.44 -0.22
N ALA A 34 -3.83 14.09 -1.01
CA ALA A 34 -3.89 14.04 -2.46
C ALA A 34 -3.67 12.60 -2.98
N ASP A 35 -2.65 11.92 -2.48
CA ASP A 35 -2.33 10.55 -2.89
C ASP A 35 -3.43 9.56 -2.47
N VAL A 36 -4.01 9.71 -1.28
CA VAL A 36 -5.18 8.91 -0.85
C VAL A 36 -6.38 9.16 -1.78
N ALA A 37 -6.65 10.42 -2.13
CA ALA A 37 -7.75 10.76 -3.03
C ALA A 37 -7.53 10.19 -4.44
N THR A 38 -6.30 10.25 -4.96
CA THR A 38 -5.93 9.65 -6.25
C THR A 38 -6.09 8.13 -6.21
N ALA A 39 -5.55 7.44 -5.19
CA ALA A 39 -5.67 5.99 -5.06
C ALA A 39 -7.14 5.55 -4.99
N ARG A 40 -8.00 6.32 -4.32
CA ARG A 40 -9.44 6.08 -4.29
C ARG A 40 -10.08 6.22 -5.66
N ALA A 41 -9.83 7.32 -6.35
CA ALA A 41 -10.40 7.58 -7.67
C ALA A 41 -9.94 6.51 -8.68
N ASP A 42 -8.67 6.11 -8.63
CA ASP A 42 -8.10 5.07 -9.47
C ASP A 42 -8.74 3.71 -9.18
N ALA A 43 -8.96 3.35 -7.91
CA ALA A 43 -9.64 2.11 -7.54
C ALA A 43 -11.11 2.08 -7.99
N GLU A 44 -11.83 3.20 -7.89
CA GLU A 44 -13.21 3.33 -8.39
C GLU A 44 -13.29 3.18 -9.91
N ALA A 45 -12.37 3.83 -10.63
CA ALA A 45 -12.27 3.74 -12.08
C ALA A 45 -11.89 2.32 -12.52
N PHE A 46 -10.90 1.71 -11.87
CA PHE A 46 -10.44 0.35 -12.13
C PHE A 46 -11.58 -0.65 -11.95
N ALA A 47 -12.30 -0.57 -10.83
CA ALA A 47 -13.39 -1.49 -10.59
C ALA A 47 -14.56 -1.29 -11.58
N THR A 48 -14.87 -0.04 -11.94
CA THR A 48 -15.86 0.25 -13.00
C THR A 48 -15.46 -0.37 -14.36
N ALA A 49 -14.16 -0.40 -14.65
CA ALA A 49 -13.60 -0.91 -15.90
C ALA A 49 -13.49 -2.44 -15.95
N HIS A 50 -13.28 -3.12 -14.81
CA HIS A 50 -12.90 -4.55 -14.82
C HIS A 50 -13.80 -5.48 -14.00
N GLU A 51 -14.58 -4.98 -13.04
CA GLU A 51 -15.39 -5.83 -12.16
C GLU A 51 -16.44 -6.64 -12.94
N GLY A 52 -16.43 -7.95 -12.71
CA GLY A 52 -17.28 -8.93 -13.37
C GLY A 52 -16.93 -9.23 -14.82
N ARG A 53 -15.84 -8.68 -15.35
CA ARG A 53 -15.46 -8.80 -16.78
C ARG A 53 -14.04 -9.32 -17.00
N LEU A 54 -13.32 -9.70 -15.94
CA LEU A 54 -11.91 -10.04 -16.06
C LEU A 54 -11.65 -11.25 -16.99
N ALA A 55 -12.56 -12.23 -16.99
CA ALA A 55 -12.50 -13.41 -17.84
C ALA A 55 -12.75 -13.13 -19.34
N GLU A 56 -13.24 -11.94 -19.68
CA GLU A 56 -13.54 -11.53 -21.06
C GLU A 56 -12.42 -10.67 -21.66
N LEU A 57 -11.38 -10.35 -20.88
CA LEU A 57 -10.28 -9.51 -21.33
C LEU A 57 -9.33 -10.29 -22.25
N GLU A 58 -8.94 -9.64 -23.34
CA GLU A 58 -7.82 -10.08 -24.17
C GLU A 58 -6.49 -9.98 -23.37
N PRO A 59 -5.46 -10.79 -23.70
CA PRO A 59 -4.21 -10.87 -22.94
C PRO A 59 -3.53 -9.52 -22.66
N THR A 60 -3.46 -8.63 -23.65
CA THR A 60 -2.88 -7.28 -23.48
C THR A 60 -3.70 -6.43 -22.50
N ALA A 61 -5.04 -6.52 -22.55
CA ALA A 61 -5.90 -5.78 -21.63
C ALA A 61 -5.83 -6.35 -20.20
N LEU A 62 -5.62 -7.68 -20.05
CA LEU A 62 -5.35 -8.30 -18.76
C LEU A 62 -4.02 -7.81 -18.17
N ALA A 63 -2.97 -7.69 -18.99
CA ALA A 63 -1.69 -7.13 -18.56
C ALA A 63 -1.81 -5.68 -18.09
N ASP A 64 -2.53 -4.84 -18.85
CA ASP A 64 -2.77 -3.44 -18.48
C ASP A 64 -3.59 -3.34 -17.18
N ALA A 65 -4.53 -4.27 -16.95
CA ALA A 65 -5.28 -4.35 -15.70
C ALA A 65 -4.39 -4.73 -14.51
N ILE A 66 -3.48 -5.69 -14.67
CA ILE A 66 -2.50 -6.08 -13.64
C ILE A 66 -1.59 -4.89 -13.30
N GLU A 67 -0.99 -4.24 -14.30
CA GLU A 67 -0.12 -3.07 -14.09
C GLU A 67 -0.86 -1.93 -13.35
N THR A 68 -2.12 -1.70 -13.71
CA THR A 68 -2.95 -0.68 -13.05
C THR A 68 -3.24 -1.05 -11.59
N TYR A 69 -3.60 -2.30 -11.32
CA TYR A 69 -3.83 -2.80 -9.97
C TYR A 69 -2.57 -2.66 -9.10
N GLU A 70 -1.41 -3.08 -9.61
CA GLU A 70 -0.13 -2.96 -8.89
C GLU A 70 0.23 -1.52 -8.56
N ARG A 71 0.03 -0.59 -9.49
CA ARG A 71 0.29 0.82 -9.25
C ARG A 71 -0.57 1.38 -8.11
N ILE A 72 -1.83 0.95 -8.00
CA ILE A 72 -2.71 1.37 -6.91
C ILE A 72 -2.23 0.76 -5.58
N GLU A 73 -1.90 -0.54 -5.56
CA GLU A 73 -1.35 -1.22 -4.39
C GLU A 73 -0.01 -0.61 -3.92
N GLU A 74 0.89 -0.26 -4.84
CA GLU A 74 2.17 0.40 -4.53
C GLU A 74 1.93 1.78 -3.89
N ALA A 75 1.00 2.57 -4.44
CA ALA A 75 0.62 3.85 -3.87
C ALA A 75 0.04 3.70 -2.45
N MET A 76 -0.89 2.75 -2.24
CA MET A 76 -1.44 2.44 -0.92
C MET A 76 -0.36 1.97 0.06
N GLY A 77 0.55 1.10 -0.39
CA GLY A 77 1.66 0.59 0.41
C GLY A 77 2.62 1.70 0.85
N ARG A 78 2.91 2.66 -0.04
CA ARG A 78 3.72 3.85 0.26
C ARG A 78 3.06 4.73 1.33
N ILE A 79 1.77 5.05 1.16
CA ILE A 79 0.98 5.84 2.13
C ILE A 79 0.94 5.13 3.49
N GLY A 80 0.56 3.86 3.51
CA GLY A 80 0.43 3.06 4.72
C GLY A 80 1.74 2.92 5.48
N SER A 81 2.85 2.69 4.76
CA SER A 81 4.19 2.59 5.36
C SER A 81 4.60 3.90 6.05
N TYR A 82 4.40 5.04 5.38
CA TYR A 82 4.69 6.34 5.98
C TYR A 82 3.84 6.59 7.22
N ILE A 83 2.53 6.41 7.12
CA ILE A 83 1.58 6.69 8.20
C ILE A 83 1.84 5.78 9.42
N GLY A 84 2.14 4.50 9.19
CA GLY A 84 2.53 3.57 10.25
C GLY A 84 3.83 3.99 10.96
N LEU A 85 4.89 4.31 10.21
CA LEU A 85 6.18 4.74 10.77
C LEU A 85 6.06 6.10 11.49
N MET A 86 5.28 7.02 10.94
CA MET A 86 4.97 8.31 11.56
C MET A 86 4.26 8.12 12.91
N HIS A 87 3.30 7.19 12.98
CA HIS A 87 2.55 6.91 14.20
C HIS A 87 3.43 6.30 15.31
N VAL A 88 4.22 5.27 14.99
CA VAL A 88 5.04 4.58 16.01
C VAL A 88 6.17 5.46 16.57
N THR A 89 6.56 6.52 15.85
CA THR A 89 7.53 7.51 16.33
C THR A 89 6.90 8.61 17.19
N ARG A 90 5.57 8.66 17.30
CA ARG A 90 4.79 9.73 17.97
C ARG A 90 3.61 9.16 18.78
N LEU A 91 3.82 8.05 19.48
CA LEU A 91 2.76 7.37 20.25
C LEU A 91 2.19 8.20 21.41
N ASP A 92 2.93 9.19 21.88
CA ASP A 92 2.51 10.16 22.90
C ASP A 92 1.63 11.30 22.34
N GLN A 93 1.53 11.41 21.02
CA GLN A 93 0.79 12.48 20.33
C GLN A 93 -0.56 11.96 19.84
N ALA A 94 -1.65 12.38 20.52
CA ALA A 94 -3.00 11.96 20.17
C ALA A 94 -3.40 12.27 18.71
N GLU A 95 -2.83 13.33 18.13
CA GLU A 95 -3.05 13.70 16.74
C GLU A 95 -2.48 12.69 15.75
N ALA A 96 -1.29 12.14 16.02
CA ALA A 96 -0.68 11.09 15.21
C ALA A 96 -1.55 9.82 15.20
N GLY A 97 -2.13 9.46 16.36
CA GLY A 97 -3.07 8.35 16.46
C GLY A 97 -4.35 8.56 15.64
N ARG A 98 -4.96 9.76 15.71
CA ARG A 98 -6.12 10.09 14.89
C ARG A 98 -5.80 10.04 13.39
N ARG A 99 -4.68 10.63 12.98
CA ARG A 99 -4.25 10.65 11.58
C ARG A 99 -4.02 9.23 11.06
N TYR A 100 -3.35 8.38 11.85
CA TYR A 100 -3.16 6.97 11.54
C TYR A 100 -4.49 6.24 11.32
N GLN A 101 -5.44 6.40 12.25
CA GLN A 101 -6.74 5.75 12.14
C GLN A 101 -7.50 6.21 10.89
N THR A 102 -7.60 7.53 10.67
CA THR A 102 -8.30 8.09 9.51
C THR A 102 -7.74 7.56 8.19
N VAL A 103 -6.42 7.61 8.00
CA VAL A 103 -5.83 7.12 6.74
C VAL A 103 -5.94 5.60 6.62
N SER A 104 -5.79 4.85 7.73
CA SER A 104 -5.95 3.39 7.71
C SER A 104 -7.37 2.95 7.31
N GLU A 105 -8.40 3.66 7.80
CA GLU A 105 -9.79 3.44 7.40
C GLU A 105 -9.97 3.68 5.89
N GLN A 106 -9.44 4.80 5.38
CA GLN A 106 -9.51 5.12 3.95
C GLN A 106 -8.78 4.09 3.08
N LEU A 107 -7.59 3.63 3.47
CA LEU A 107 -6.87 2.58 2.75
C LEU A 107 -7.62 1.24 2.79
N THR A 108 -8.28 0.93 3.91
CA THR A 108 -9.11 -0.27 4.05
C THR A 108 -10.32 -0.24 3.12
N GLU A 109 -10.97 0.93 2.96
CA GLU A 109 -12.05 1.12 2.00
C GLU A 109 -11.58 0.89 0.56
N ILE A 110 -10.43 1.44 0.19
CA ILE A 110 -9.84 1.27 -1.15
C ILE A 110 -9.48 -0.19 -1.41
N SER A 111 -8.80 -0.85 -0.48
CA SER A 111 -8.46 -2.28 -0.58
C SER A 111 -9.71 -3.16 -0.72
N SER A 112 -10.77 -2.85 0.03
CA SER A 112 -12.05 -3.55 -0.09
C SER A 112 -12.67 -3.38 -1.48
N ARG A 113 -12.52 -2.20 -2.10
CA ARG A 113 -13.01 -1.95 -3.45
C ARG A 113 -12.26 -2.75 -4.51
N LEU A 114 -10.98 -3.04 -4.30
CA LEU A 114 -10.12 -3.79 -5.22
C LEU A 114 -10.19 -5.31 -5.04
N LEU A 115 -10.77 -5.80 -3.93
CA LEU A 115 -10.81 -7.22 -3.58
C LEU A 115 -11.40 -8.12 -4.69
N PHE A 116 -12.34 -7.60 -5.49
CA PHE A 116 -12.92 -8.35 -6.62
C PHE A 116 -11.83 -8.83 -7.60
N PHE A 117 -10.79 -8.03 -7.84
CA PHE A 117 -9.76 -8.34 -8.83
C PHE A 117 -9.00 -9.59 -8.44
N VAL A 118 -8.53 -9.67 -7.19
CA VAL A 118 -7.86 -10.86 -6.67
C VAL A 118 -8.79 -12.08 -6.73
N LEU A 119 -10.08 -11.91 -6.40
CA LEU A 119 -11.05 -13.01 -6.43
C LEU A 119 -11.38 -13.49 -7.84
N GLU A 120 -11.49 -12.58 -8.81
CA GLU A 120 -11.76 -12.90 -10.21
C GLU A 120 -10.53 -13.45 -10.91
N PHE A 121 -9.36 -12.87 -10.67
CA PHE A 121 -8.09 -13.33 -11.22
C PHE A 121 -7.81 -14.79 -10.81
N ASN A 122 -8.00 -15.11 -9.53
CA ASN A 122 -7.86 -16.49 -9.02
C ASN A 122 -8.91 -17.48 -9.58
N ARG A 123 -9.94 -17.00 -10.29
CA ARG A 123 -10.97 -17.83 -10.94
C ARG A 123 -10.76 -17.96 -12.45
N LEU A 124 -9.78 -17.26 -13.02
CA LEU A 124 -9.44 -17.42 -14.43
C LEU A 124 -8.97 -18.85 -14.68
N ASP A 125 -9.33 -19.38 -15.84
CA ASP A 125 -8.93 -20.73 -16.23
C ASP A 125 -7.41 -20.79 -16.47
N ASP A 126 -6.75 -21.80 -15.90
CA ASP A 126 -5.29 -21.96 -16.00
C ASP A 126 -4.81 -22.05 -17.46
N ALA A 127 -5.59 -22.63 -18.37
CA ALA A 127 -5.22 -22.69 -19.78
C ALA A 127 -5.38 -21.34 -20.47
N ALA A 128 -6.38 -20.55 -20.08
CA ALA A 128 -6.54 -19.17 -20.57
C ALA A 128 -5.40 -18.26 -20.07
N LEU A 129 -5.01 -18.40 -18.79
CA LEU A 129 -3.86 -17.70 -18.23
C LEU A 129 -2.55 -18.11 -18.93
N ALA A 130 -2.32 -19.41 -19.13
CA ALA A 130 -1.15 -19.91 -19.86
C ALA A 130 -1.07 -19.33 -21.28
N ALA A 131 -2.19 -19.32 -22.02
CA ALA A 131 -2.24 -18.73 -23.35
C ALA A 131 -1.99 -17.21 -23.32
N ALA A 132 -2.49 -16.51 -22.29
CA ALA A 132 -2.21 -15.09 -22.11
C ALA A 132 -0.71 -14.83 -21.84
N TYR A 133 -0.07 -15.64 -20.98
CA TYR A 133 1.37 -15.56 -20.71
C TYR A 133 2.23 -15.80 -21.96
N GLU A 134 1.81 -16.72 -22.84
CA GLU A 134 2.51 -16.95 -24.12
C GLU A 134 2.32 -15.80 -25.11
N ALA A 135 1.15 -15.15 -25.11
CA ALA A 135 0.79 -14.09 -26.04
C ALA A 135 1.33 -12.70 -25.63
N GLU A 136 1.46 -12.42 -24.34
CA GLU A 136 1.85 -11.12 -23.80
C GLU A 136 3.08 -11.24 -22.89
N PRO A 137 4.30 -10.92 -23.39
CA PRO A 137 5.54 -11.06 -22.64
C PRO A 137 5.61 -10.25 -21.33
N ARG A 138 4.84 -9.15 -21.21
CA ARG A 138 4.78 -8.38 -19.96
C ARG A 138 4.23 -9.20 -18.81
N LEU A 139 3.34 -10.16 -19.08
CA LEU A 139 2.76 -11.02 -18.06
C LEU A 139 3.79 -11.98 -17.46
N ALA A 140 4.88 -12.31 -18.16
CA ALA A 140 5.92 -13.22 -17.66
C ALA A 140 6.74 -12.66 -16.48
N ARG A 141 6.56 -11.38 -16.14
CA ARG A 141 7.18 -10.76 -14.95
C ARG A 141 6.48 -11.19 -13.65
N TYR A 142 5.21 -11.60 -13.75
CA TYR A 142 4.30 -11.90 -12.64
C TYR A 142 4.16 -13.41 -12.44
#